data_AF-C8X2M9-F1
#
_entry.id   AF-C8X2M9-F1
#
_cell.length_a   1.000
_cell.length_b   1.000
_cell.length_c   1.000
_cell.angle_alpha   90.00
_cell.angle_beta   90.00
_cell.angle_gamma   90.00
#
_symmetry.space_group_name_H-M   'P 1'
#
loop_
_entity.id
_entity.type
_entity.pdbx_description
1 polymer ?
#
loop_
_entity_poly.entity_id
_entity_poly.type
_entity_poly.pdbx_seq_one_letter_code
_entity_poly.pdbx_strand_id
1 'polypeptide(L)'
;MTEPHFAPVPLQLQRLQQWLGDLAGAHRQPAPEDQEKIDLKYAHSLRVFQEASALCKALGLPEKQRLPVRAAALVHDCGRFPQYSRYKTFRDPDSVNHARLGLRTLREEQPLDTAEFSPAVSRDIELAVLLHNRKHLPAWLTPWHHRLCAIVRDADKLDIFAVILGHLERDVLEQDPAITLGLRPDPTRYSSELVAQVQAGAQVDYRHLVWVNDFKLLLASWVPHLVFAASRHRLRESGLLDRLLASLPADPACRSLAATLHGYSTI
;
A
#
# COMPACT_ATOMS: atom_id res chain seq x y z
N MET A 1 7.54 -8.73 36.35
CA MET A 1 7.47 -8.16 34.99
C MET A 1 7.43 -9.33 34.03
N THR A 2 6.27 -9.66 33.48
CA THR A 2 6.13 -10.71 32.46
C THR A 2 6.67 -10.18 31.14
N GLU A 3 7.67 -10.85 30.57
CA GLU A 3 8.13 -10.56 29.21
C GLU A 3 6.95 -10.57 28.22
N PRO A 4 6.95 -9.69 27.22
CA PRO A 4 5.93 -9.73 26.18
C PRO A 4 6.05 -11.06 25.43
N HIS A 5 5.10 -11.96 25.67
CA HIS A 5 4.98 -13.22 24.94
C HIS A 5 4.55 -12.90 23.51
N PHE A 6 5.51 -12.70 22.61
CA PHE A 6 5.24 -12.64 21.18
C PHE A 6 4.78 -14.04 20.77
N ALA A 7 3.48 -14.19 20.51
CA ALA A 7 2.98 -15.42 19.90
C ALA A 7 3.84 -15.74 18.66
N PRO A 8 4.41 -16.96 18.55
CA PRO A 8 5.28 -17.30 17.44
C PRO A 8 4.52 -17.13 16.13
N VAL A 9 5.21 -16.60 15.11
CA VAL A 9 4.63 -16.43 13.78
C VAL A 9 4.25 -17.82 13.24
N PRO A 10 2.98 -18.06 12.83
CA PRO A 10 2.55 -19.33 12.25
C PRO A 10 3.50 -19.83 11.14
N LEU A 11 3.76 -21.14 11.10
CA LEU A 11 4.68 -21.75 10.13
C LEU A 11 4.28 -21.45 8.68
N GLN A 12 2.98 -21.37 8.39
CA GLN A 12 2.49 -20.99 7.06
C GLN A 12 2.98 -19.60 6.63
N LEU A 13 3.01 -18.63 7.55
CA LEU A 13 3.50 -17.29 7.25
C LEU A 13 5.02 -17.26 7.07
N GLN A 14 5.77 -18.09 7.80
CA GLN A 14 7.23 -18.21 7.63
C GLN A 14 7.56 -18.77 6.24
N ARG A 15 6.87 -19.85 5.82
CA ARG A 15 7.04 -20.43 4.48
C ARG A 15 6.64 -19.47 3.38
N LEU A 16 5.53 -18.74 3.56
CA LEU A 16 5.09 -17.74 2.59
C LEU A 16 6.06 -16.56 2.49
N GLN A 17 6.68 -16.15 3.60
CA GLN A 17 7.71 -15.11 3.61
C GLN A 17 9.00 -15.58 2.92
N GLN A 18 9.38 -16.85 3.13
CA GLN A 18 10.51 -17.44 2.41
C GLN A 18 10.24 -17.44 0.91
N TRP A 19 9.07 -17.91 0.47
CA TRP A 19 8.68 -17.89 -0.94
C TRP A 19 8.70 -16.47 -1.53
N LEU A 20 8.20 -15.46 -0.80
CA LEU A 20 8.26 -14.07 -1.26
C LEU A 20 9.71 -13.60 -1.45
N GLY A 21 10.62 -14.00 -0.56
CA GLY A 21 12.06 -13.73 -0.68
C GLY A 21 12.68 -14.42 -1.89
N ASP A 22 12.32 -15.67 -2.15
CA ASP A 22 12.77 -16.42 -3.32
C ASP A 22 12.26 -15.80 -4.62
N LEU A 23 10.98 -15.39 -4.66
CA LEU A 23 10.38 -14.66 -5.77
C LEU A 23 11.13 -13.35 -6.04
N ALA A 24 11.34 -12.52 -5.01
CA ALA A 24 12.12 -11.30 -5.15
C ALA A 24 13.56 -11.58 -5.65
N GLY A 25 14.18 -12.65 -5.15
CA GLY A 25 15.50 -13.12 -5.55
C GLY A 25 15.59 -13.56 -7.01
N ALA A 26 14.54 -14.20 -7.53
CA ALA A 26 14.41 -14.60 -8.93
C ALA A 26 14.21 -13.40 -9.87
N HIS A 27 13.67 -12.30 -9.35
CA HIS A 27 13.44 -11.05 -10.05
C HIS A 27 14.55 -10.00 -9.88
N ARG A 28 15.74 -10.40 -9.41
CA ARG A 28 16.90 -9.50 -9.31
C ARG A 28 17.24 -8.82 -10.63
N GLN A 29 17.72 -7.59 -10.53
CA GLN A 29 18.06 -6.74 -11.66
C GLN A 29 19.57 -6.47 -11.68
N PRO A 30 20.20 -6.44 -12.87
CA PRO A 30 21.64 -6.24 -12.97
C PRO A 30 22.07 -4.79 -12.65
N ALA A 31 21.24 -3.81 -13.00
CA ALA A 31 21.51 -2.40 -12.71
C ALA A 31 21.13 -2.09 -11.25
N PRO A 32 22.02 -1.45 -10.46
CA PRO A 32 21.74 -1.12 -9.06
C PRO A 32 20.46 -0.31 -8.88
N GLU A 33 20.26 0.70 -9.74
CA GLU A 33 19.03 1.50 -9.75
C GLU A 33 17.79 0.62 -9.92
N ASP A 34 17.77 -0.33 -10.85
CA ASP A 34 16.65 -1.24 -11.02
C ASP A 34 16.49 -2.21 -9.83
N GLN A 35 17.58 -2.64 -9.21
CA GLN A 35 17.56 -3.57 -8.08
C GLN A 35 16.90 -2.93 -6.86
N GLU A 36 17.13 -1.63 -6.62
CA GLU A 36 16.47 -0.89 -5.55
C GLU A 36 14.94 -0.96 -5.63
N LYS A 37 14.34 -1.16 -6.81
CA LYS A 37 12.88 -1.19 -6.98
C LYS A 37 12.32 -2.54 -6.54
N ILE A 38 13.08 -3.61 -6.78
CA ILE A 38 12.79 -4.94 -6.26
C ILE A 38 12.93 -4.94 -4.74
N ASP A 39 14.02 -4.38 -4.22
CA ASP A 39 14.27 -4.31 -2.78
C ASP A 39 13.22 -3.46 -2.06
N LEU A 40 12.83 -2.32 -2.66
CA LEU A 40 11.77 -1.45 -2.16
C LEU A 40 10.45 -2.21 -2.04
N LYS A 41 10.08 -2.99 -3.05
CA LYS A 41 8.82 -3.76 -3.06
C LYS A 41 8.84 -4.96 -2.12
N TYR A 42 9.98 -5.61 -1.95
CA TYR A 42 10.14 -6.61 -0.90
C TYR A 42 10.00 -6.00 0.50
N ALA A 43 10.71 -4.92 0.78
CA ALA A 43 10.64 -4.24 2.06
C ALA A 43 9.24 -3.67 2.35
N HIS A 44 8.56 -3.13 1.33
CA HIS A 44 7.17 -2.69 1.40
C HIS A 44 6.24 -3.82 1.82
N SER A 45 6.35 -4.99 1.19
CA SER A 45 5.53 -6.16 1.54
C SER A 45 5.69 -6.58 3.01
N LEU A 46 6.92 -6.50 3.55
CA LEU A 46 7.19 -6.80 4.96
C LEU A 46 6.61 -5.74 5.91
N ARG A 47 6.67 -4.46 5.56
CA ARG A 47 6.07 -3.39 6.38
C ARG A 47 4.54 -3.42 6.33
N VAL A 48 3.94 -3.69 5.17
CA VAL A 48 2.49 -3.89 5.04
C VAL A 48 2.01 -5.11 5.85
N PHE A 49 2.79 -6.18 5.90
CA PHE A 49 2.54 -7.30 6.82
C PHE A 49 2.54 -6.87 8.30
N GLN A 50 3.48 -6.01 8.71
CA GLN A 50 3.54 -5.48 10.07
C GLN A 50 2.36 -4.57 10.39
N GLU A 51 2.01 -3.65 9.48
CA GLU A 51 0.85 -2.76 9.62
C GLU A 51 -0.47 -3.55 9.71
N ALA A 52 -0.68 -4.52 8.82
CA ALA A 52 -1.85 -5.39 8.84
C ALA A 52 -1.90 -6.23 10.13
N SER A 53 -0.75 -6.69 10.64
CA SER A 53 -0.66 -7.40 11.93
C SER A 53 -1.04 -6.50 13.11
N ALA A 54 -0.61 -5.23 13.10
CA ALA A 54 -0.95 -4.25 14.13
C ALA A 54 -2.45 -3.91 14.09
N LEU A 55 -3.00 -3.67 12.90
CA LEU A 55 -4.44 -3.41 12.70
C LEU A 55 -5.29 -4.61 13.14
N CYS A 56 -4.90 -5.84 12.80
CA CYS A 56 -5.55 -7.06 13.27
C CYS A 56 -5.66 -7.13 14.80
N LYS A 57 -4.58 -6.74 15.51
CA LYS A 57 -4.55 -6.70 16.99
C LYS A 57 -5.45 -5.59 17.52
N ALA A 58 -5.34 -4.38 17.00
CA ALA A 58 -6.14 -3.22 17.41
C ALA A 58 -7.65 -3.46 17.21
N LEU A 59 -8.02 -4.19 16.15
CA LEU A 59 -9.39 -4.53 15.82
C LEU A 59 -9.91 -5.78 16.55
N GLY A 60 -9.10 -6.40 17.41
CA GLY A 60 -9.50 -7.55 18.22
C GLY A 60 -9.80 -8.83 17.41
N LEU A 61 -9.24 -8.99 16.21
CA LEU A 61 -9.53 -10.18 15.38
C LEU A 61 -9.03 -11.46 16.08
N PRO A 62 -9.76 -12.58 16.01
CA PRO A 62 -9.25 -13.89 16.46
C PRO A 62 -8.19 -14.40 15.49
N GLU A 63 -7.27 -15.26 15.95
CA GLU A 63 -6.12 -15.73 15.15
C GLU A 63 -6.53 -16.36 13.81
N LYS A 64 -7.64 -17.11 13.78
CA LYS A 64 -8.21 -17.70 12.55
C LYS A 64 -8.50 -16.66 11.46
N GLN A 65 -8.83 -15.42 11.84
CA GLN A 65 -9.05 -14.30 10.93
C GLN A 65 -7.77 -13.50 10.67
N ARG A 66 -6.85 -13.43 11.64
CA ARG A 66 -5.56 -12.75 11.44
C ARG A 66 -4.70 -13.43 10.40
N LEU A 67 -4.71 -14.77 10.35
CA LEU A 67 -3.89 -15.56 9.45
C LEU A 67 -4.08 -15.17 7.96
N PRO A 68 -5.29 -15.21 7.37
CA PRO A 68 -5.50 -14.79 5.97
C PRO A 68 -5.17 -13.31 5.74
N VAL A 69 -5.49 -12.41 6.67
CA VAL A 69 -5.18 -10.98 6.53
C VAL A 69 -3.67 -10.75 6.45
N ARG A 70 -2.90 -11.39 7.35
CA ARG A 70 -1.43 -11.28 7.39
C ARG A 70 -0.80 -11.91 6.15
N ALA A 71 -1.26 -13.08 5.74
CA ALA A 71 -0.77 -13.73 4.52
C ALA A 71 -1.05 -12.87 3.29
N ALA A 72 -2.28 -12.36 3.14
CA ALA A 72 -2.64 -11.47 2.04
C ALA A 72 -1.82 -10.18 2.03
N ALA A 73 -1.62 -9.54 3.19
CA ALA A 73 -0.78 -8.36 3.31
C ALA A 73 0.67 -8.62 2.88
N LEU A 74 1.21 -9.79 3.21
CA LEU A 74 2.57 -10.18 2.83
C LEU A 74 2.74 -10.36 1.32
N VAL A 75 1.71 -10.82 0.61
CA VAL A 75 1.82 -11.15 -0.83
C VAL A 75 0.96 -10.27 -1.75
N HIS A 76 0.33 -9.21 -1.22
CA HIS A 76 -0.61 -8.38 -1.99
C HIS A 76 0.03 -7.82 -3.27
N ASP A 77 1.29 -7.40 -3.18
CA ASP A 77 2.07 -6.78 -4.26
C ASP A 77 3.02 -7.77 -4.95
N CYS A 78 2.83 -9.10 -4.81
CA CYS A 78 3.73 -10.08 -5.45
C CYS A 78 3.73 -9.99 -6.99
N GLY A 79 2.71 -9.39 -7.59
CA GLY A 79 2.70 -9.08 -9.02
C GLY A 79 3.69 -7.97 -9.43
N ARG A 80 4.20 -7.17 -8.49
CA ARG A 80 5.15 -6.07 -8.77
C ARG A 80 6.52 -6.57 -9.21
N PHE A 81 6.95 -7.74 -8.73
CA PHE A 81 8.24 -8.32 -9.10
C PHE A 81 8.30 -8.65 -10.61
N PRO A 82 7.41 -9.53 -11.15
CA PRO A 82 7.37 -9.78 -12.59
C PRO A 82 6.95 -8.55 -13.41
N GLN A 83 6.12 -7.66 -12.88
CA GLN A 83 5.78 -6.40 -13.56
C GLN A 83 7.04 -5.56 -13.80
N TYR A 84 7.82 -5.28 -12.75
CA TYR A 84 8.99 -4.42 -12.88
C TYR A 84 10.07 -5.08 -13.73
N SER A 85 10.39 -6.35 -13.50
CA SER A 85 11.40 -7.06 -14.30
C SER A 85 11.12 -7.03 -15.80
N ARG A 86 9.84 -7.08 -16.19
CA ARG A 86 9.44 -7.09 -17.60
C ARG A 86 9.25 -5.71 -18.21
N TYR A 87 8.65 -4.77 -17.48
CA TYR A 87 8.19 -3.51 -18.03
C TYR A 87 8.97 -2.28 -17.53
N LYS A 88 9.82 -2.44 -16.51
CA LYS A 88 10.63 -1.36 -15.91
C LYS A 88 9.79 -0.18 -15.41
N THR A 89 8.57 -0.46 -14.97
CA THR A 89 7.63 0.54 -14.43
C THR A 89 6.65 -0.11 -13.48
N PHE A 90 6.19 0.65 -12.49
CA PHE A 90 5.07 0.28 -11.61
C PHE A 90 3.73 0.87 -12.08
N ARG A 91 3.70 1.56 -13.21
CA ARG A 91 2.47 2.13 -13.77
C ARG A 91 1.68 1.04 -14.48
N ASP A 92 0.60 0.59 -13.87
CA ASP A 92 -0.31 -0.40 -14.45
C ASP A 92 -0.84 -0.03 -15.85
N PRO A 93 -1.18 1.24 -16.18
CA PRO A 93 -1.67 1.62 -17.50
C PRO A 93 -0.62 1.47 -18.60
N ASP A 94 0.65 1.59 -18.24
CA ASP A 94 1.79 1.49 -19.15
C ASP A 94 2.35 0.05 -19.19
N SER A 95 1.77 -0.87 -18.40
CA SER A 95 2.22 -2.25 -18.27
C SER A 95 1.05 -3.24 -18.12
N VAL A 96 0.78 -3.71 -16.89
CA VAL A 96 -0.24 -4.70 -16.55
C VAL A 96 -0.77 -4.41 -15.15
N ASN A 97 -2.05 -4.74 -14.90
CA ASN A 97 -2.61 -4.64 -13.56
C ASN A 97 -1.90 -5.61 -12.60
N HIS A 98 -1.13 -5.07 -11.65
CA HIS A 98 -0.29 -5.86 -10.75
C HIS A 98 -1.09 -6.79 -9.83
N ALA A 99 -2.29 -6.42 -9.39
CA ALA A 99 -3.15 -7.29 -8.58
C ALA A 99 -3.57 -8.56 -9.34
N ARG A 100 -3.91 -8.43 -10.63
CA ARG A 100 -4.21 -9.58 -11.50
C ARG A 100 -2.97 -10.42 -11.78
N LEU A 101 -1.82 -9.78 -11.98
CA LEU A 101 -0.56 -10.48 -12.16
C LEU A 101 -0.16 -11.25 -10.89
N GLY A 102 -0.31 -10.65 -9.71
CA GLY A 102 -0.04 -11.31 -8.44
C GLY A 102 -0.94 -12.52 -8.20
N LEU A 103 -2.24 -12.42 -8.49
CA LEU A 103 -3.14 -13.57 -8.43
C LEU A 103 -2.70 -14.70 -9.37
N ARG A 104 -2.23 -14.36 -10.58
CA ARG A 104 -1.70 -15.34 -11.53
C ARG A 104 -0.44 -16.01 -10.97
N THR A 105 0.52 -15.23 -10.47
CA THR A 105 1.77 -15.73 -9.86
C THR A 105 1.48 -16.69 -8.72
N LEU A 106 0.54 -16.36 -7.81
CA LEU A 106 0.14 -17.24 -6.71
C LEU A 106 -0.46 -18.58 -7.20
N ARG A 107 -1.18 -18.57 -8.33
CA ARG A 107 -1.79 -19.79 -8.88
C ARG A 107 -0.81 -20.65 -9.66
N GLU A 108 0.14 -20.03 -10.34
CA GLU A 108 1.16 -20.72 -11.14
C GLU A 108 2.23 -21.35 -10.26
N GLU A 109 2.68 -20.65 -9.21
CA GLU A 109 3.74 -21.14 -8.31
C GLU A 109 3.21 -21.91 -7.09
N GLN A 110 1.91 -21.83 -6.82
CA GLN A 110 1.24 -22.55 -5.72
C GLN A 110 1.91 -22.42 -4.32
N PRO A 111 2.38 -21.22 -3.90
CA PRO A 111 3.03 -21.07 -2.60
C PRO A 111 2.05 -21.24 -1.43
N LEU A 112 0.75 -21.01 -1.65
CA LEU A 112 -0.27 -21.19 -0.63
C LEU A 112 -0.46 -22.66 -0.27
N ASP A 113 -0.39 -23.56 -1.27
CA ASP A 113 -0.46 -25.00 -1.07
C ASP A 113 0.83 -25.51 -0.40
N THR A 114 1.99 -25.05 -0.90
CA THR A 114 3.31 -25.37 -0.32
C THR A 114 3.43 -24.90 1.14
N ALA A 115 2.83 -23.76 1.47
CA ALA A 115 2.76 -23.24 2.84
C ALA A 115 1.66 -23.90 3.70
N GLU A 116 0.93 -24.89 3.18
CA GLU A 116 -0.14 -25.64 3.87
C GLU A 116 -1.33 -24.77 4.33
N PHE A 117 -1.72 -23.78 3.52
CA PHE A 117 -3.00 -23.09 3.73
C PHE A 117 -4.18 -23.95 3.27
N SER A 118 -5.26 -23.96 4.05
CA SER A 118 -6.49 -24.63 3.61
C SER A 118 -7.10 -23.94 2.38
N PRO A 119 -7.84 -24.65 1.51
CA PRO A 119 -8.47 -24.06 0.33
C PRO A 119 -9.42 -22.88 0.61
N ALA A 120 -10.03 -22.82 1.81
CA ALA A 120 -10.84 -21.68 2.21
C ALA A 120 -9.99 -20.43 2.49
N VAL A 121 -8.88 -20.60 3.22
CA VAL A 121 -7.95 -19.52 3.55
C VAL A 121 -7.20 -19.05 2.30
N SER A 122 -6.81 -19.96 1.39
CA SER A 122 -6.18 -19.58 0.12
C SER A 122 -7.10 -18.69 -0.73
N ARG A 123 -8.41 -18.98 -0.79
CA ARG A 123 -9.39 -18.14 -1.49
C ARG A 123 -9.53 -16.74 -0.88
N ASP A 124 -9.50 -16.64 0.45
CA ASP A 124 -9.51 -15.36 1.16
C ASP A 124 -8.28 -14.51 0.81
N ILE A 125 -7.10 -15.15 0.77
CA ILE A 125 -5.82 -14.51 0.41
C ILE A 125 -5.85 -14.03 -1.04
N GLU A 126 -6.17 -14.92 -1.98
CA GLU A 126 -6.28 -14.61 -3.41
C GLU A 126 -7.26 -13.46 -3.68
N LEU A 127 -8.39 -13.44 -2.99
CA LEU A 127 -9.40 -12.39 -3.15
C LEU A 127 -8.86 -11.02 -2.72
N ALA A 128 -8.18 -10.93 -1.57
CA ALA A 128 -7.56 -9.68 -1.16
C ALA A 128 -6.47 -9.21 -2.11
N VAL A 129 -5.61 -10.13 -2.57
CA VAL A 129 -4.58 -9.83 -3.58
C VAL A 129 -5.23 -9.26 -4.85
N LEU A 130 -6.33 -9.86 -5.33
CA LEU A 130 -7.02 -9.38 -6.52
C LEU A 130 -7.68 -8.00 -6.36
N LEU A 131 -8.11 -7.65 -5.15
CA LEU A 131 -8.94 -6.46 -4.89
C LEU A 131 -8.20 -5.30 -4.22
N HIS A 132 -6.95 -5.47 -3.80
CA HIS A 132 -6.24 -4.45 -3.01
C HIS A 132 -6.08 -3.11 -3.77
N ASN A 133 -5.79 -3.15 -5.08
CA ASN A 133 -5.60 -1.94 -5.89
C ASN A 133 -6.88 -1.32 -6.47
N ARG A 134 -8.07 -1.89 -6.17
CA ARG A 134 -9.34 -1.38 -6.70
C ARG A 134 -9.73 -0.08 -6.02
N LYS A 135 -10.17 0.93 -6.78
CA LYS A 135 -10.70 2.18 -6.20
C LYS A 135 -11.81 1.92 -5.17
N HIS A 136 -12.84 1.18 -5.56
CA HIS A 136 -13.94 0.76 -4.68
C HIS A 136 -14.00 -0.76 -4.56
N LEU A 137 -14.29 -1.27 -3.36
CA LEU A 137 -14.58 -2.69 -3.18
C LEU A 137 -15.97 -3.03 -3.76
N PRO A 138 -16.15 -4.22 -4.34
CA PRO A 138 -17.46 -4.61 -4.86
C PRO A 138 -18.52 -4.78 -3.77
N ALA A 139 -19.76 -4.36 -4.06
CA ALA A 139 -20.88 -4.44 -3.13
C ALA A 139 -21.34 -5.87 -2.78
N TRP A 140 -20.95 -6.87 -3.60
CA TRP A 140 -21.30 -8.27 -3.38
C TRP A 140 -20.40 -8.98 -2.36
N LEU A 141 -19.36 -8.33 -1.84
CA LEU A 141 -18.49 -8.93 -0.83
C LEU A 141 -19.28 -9.22 0.45
N THR A 142 -19.03 -10.39 1.04
CA THR A 142 -19.54 -10.68 2.39
C THR A 142 -18.89 -9.73 3.41
N PRO A 143 -19.48 -9.54 4.60
CA PRO A 143 -18.89 -8.70 5.64
C PRO A 143 -17.45 -9.09 6.00
N TRP A 144 -17.14 -10.39 5.99
CA TRP A 144 -15.79 -10.89 6.22
C TRP A 144 -14.81 -10.47 5.12
N HIS A 145 -15.13 -10.76 3.85
CA HIS A 145 -14.23 -10.44 2.74
C HIS A 145 -14.03 -8.93 2.59
N HIS A 146 -15.08 -8.14 2.82
CA HIS A 146 -14.96 -6.68 2.84
C HIS A 146 -13.98 -6.23 3.92
N ARG A 147 -14.13 -6.74 5.15
CA ARG A 147 -13.24 -6.40 6.28
C ARG A 147 -11.80 -6.82 6.02
N LEU A 148 -11.58 -8.03 5.50
CA LEU A 148 -10.25 -8.54 5.14
C LEU A 148 -9.58 -7.63 4.11
N CYS A 149 -10.26 -7.34 2.99
CA CYS A 149 -9.72 -6.46 1.94
C CYS A 149 -9.47 -5.05 2.47
N ALA A 150 -10.37 -4.51 3.29
CA ALA A 150 -10.20 -3.19 3.89
C ALA A 150 -8.95 -3.10 4.78
N ILE A 151 -8.65 -4.14 5.57
CA ILE A 151 -7.45 -4.13 6.44
C ILE A 151 -6.19 -4.12 5.60
N VAL A 152 -6.11 -4.99 4.58
CA VAL A 152 -4.95 -5.05 3.67
C VAL A 152 -4.76 -3.70 2.97
N ARG A 153 -5.84 -3.09 2.48
CA ARG A 153 -5.80 -1.80 1.80
C ARG A 153 -5.43 -0.62 2.71
N ASP A 154 -5.88 -0.62 3.95
CA ASP A 154 -5.47 0.41 4.91
C ASP A 154 -3.99 0.24 5.28
N ALA A 155 -3.53 -0.99 5.54
CA ALA A 155 -2.13 -1.29 5.83
C ALA A 155 -1.20 -0.89 4.68
N ASP A 156 -1.60 -1.19 3.45
CA ASP A 156 -0.89 -0.81 2.22
C ASP A 156 -0.76 0.72 2.11
N LYS A 157 -1.88 1.45 2.22
CA LYS A 157 -1.85 2.92 2.18
C LYS A 157 -0.98 3.54 3.27
N LEU A 158 -0.99 2.99 4.50
CA LEU A 158 -0.15 3.48 5.59
C LEU A 158 1.33 3.37 5.26
N ASP A 159 1.78 2.24 4.70
CA ASP A 159 3.18 2.09 4.28
C ASP A 159 3.51 2.97 3.08
N ILE A 160 2.65 3.01 2.05
CA ILE A 160 2.86 3.87 0.88
C ILE A 160 3.00 5.33 1.31
N PHE A 161 2.20 5.79 2.27
CA PHE A 161 2.30 7.15 2.79
C PHE A 161 3.71 7.44 3.32
N ALA A 162 4.26 6.54 4.15
CA ALA A 162 5.60 6.68 4.72
C ALA A 162 6.70 6.62 3.66
N VAL A 163 6.62 5.63 2.76
CA VAL A 163 7.61 5.40 1.69
C VAL A 163 7.65 6.55 0.71
N ILE A 164 6.50 6.96 0.19
CA ILE A 164 6.43 8.01 -0.83
C ILE A 164 6.82 9.34 -0.21
N LEU A 165 6.31 9.68 0.98
CA LEU A 165 6.70 10.94 1.61
C LEU A 165 8.20 11.01 1.89
N GLY A 166 8.78 9.94 2.46
CA GLY A 166 10.23 9.88 2.70
C GLY A 166 11.07 9.93 1.42
N HIS A 167 10.53 9.47 0.29
CA HIS A 167 11.17 9.61 -1.02
C HIS A 167 11.07 11.04 -1.58
N LEU A 168 9.90 11.67 -1.46
CA LEU A 168 9.63 13.02 -1.96
C LEU A 168 10.32 14.12 -1.14
N GLU A 169 10.78 13.82 0.07
CA GLU A 169 11.59 14.72 0.91
C GLU A 169 13.08 14.73 0.53
N ARG A 170 13.53 13.82 -0.34
CA ARG A 170 14.90 13.83 -0.88
C ARG A 170 15.07 14.91 -1.95
N ASP A 171 16.31 15.24 -2.26
CA ASP A 171 16.63 16.15 -3.36
C ASP A 171 16.03 15.65 -4.67
N VAL A 172 15.49 16.58 -5.49
CA VAL A 172 14.77 16.23 -6.74
C VAL A 172 15.61 15.38 -7.68
N LEU A 173 16.93 15.57 -7.69
CA LEU A 173 17.87 14.80 -8.51
C LEU A 173 18.05 13.35 -8.03
N GLU A 174 17.72 13.07 -6.76
CA GLU A 174 17.76 11.74 -6.15
C GLU A 174 16.39 11.04 -6.20
N GLN A 175 15.35 11.73 -6.70
CA GLN A 175 14.02 11.18 -6.81
C GLN A 175 13.89 10.28 -8.03
N ASP A 176 13.76 8.99 -7.75
CA ASP A 176 13.55 7.98 -8.78
C ASP A 176 12.19 8.12 -9.52
N PRO A 177 12.19 8.18 -10.87
CA PRO A 177 10.97 8.28 -11.67
C PRO A 177 10.02 7.08 -11.56
N ALA A 178 10.52 5.85 -11.36
CA ALA A 178 9.64 4.69 -11.20
C ALA A 178 8.86 4.75 -9.87
N ILE A 179 9.45 5.36 -8.83
CA ILE A 179 8.80 5.60 -7.54
C ILE A 179 7.82 6.78 -7.63
N THR A 180 8.20 7.87 -8.29
CA THR A 180 7.33 9.05 -8.48
C THR A 180 6.32 8.90 -9.62
N LEU A 181 6.20 7.71 -10.21
CA LEU A 181 5.31 7.42 -11.34
C LEU A 181 5.57 8.29 -12.59
N GLY A 182 6.81 8.73 -12.82
CA GLY A 182 7.21 9.54 -13.96
C GLY A 182 6.61 10.94 -13.96
N LEU A 183 6.15 11.42 -12.81
CA LEU A 183 5.53 12.74 -12.66
C LEU A 183 6.56 13.86 -12.76
N ARG A 184 6.11 15.03 -13.23
CA ARG A 184 6.98 16.19 -13.42
C ARG A 184 7.25 16.87 -12.07
N PRO A 185 8.52 17.05 -11.68
CA PRO A 185 8.83 17.84 -10.49
C PRO A 185 8.61 19.32 -10.76
N ASP A 186 7.96 20.02 -9.83
CA ASP A 186 7.85 21.48 -9.81
C ASP A 186 7.59 21.92 -8.36
N PRO A 187 8.23 23.00 -7.87
CA PRO A 187 8.06 23.44 -6.48
C PRO A 187 6.63 23.93 -6.16
N THR A 188 5.86 24.35 -7.16
CA THR A 188 4.58 25.07 -6.96
C THR A 188 3.41 24.53 -7.78
N ARG A 189 3.67 23.85 -8.90
CA ARG A 189 2.60 23.39 -9.79
C ARG A 189 1.93 22.13 -9.25
N TYR A 190 0.61 22.09 -9.44
CA TYR A 190 -0.28 20.96 -9.27
C TYR A 190 -1.50 21.17 -10.18
N SER A 191 -2.26 20.12 -10.39
CA SER A 191 -3.50 20.09 -11.15
C SER A 191 -4.63 20.59 -10.26
N SER A 192 -5.10 21.82 -10.50
CA SER A 192 -5.99 22.57 -9.60
C SER A 192 -7.30 21.84 -9.25
N GLU A 193 -7.82 21.05 -10.19
CA GLU A 193 -9.01 20.23 -10.01
C GLU A 193 -8.85 19.17 -8.92
N LEU A 194 -7.61 18.71 -8.66
CA LEU A 194 -7.34 17.71 -7.63
C LEU A 194 -7.50 18.28 -6.24
N VAL A 195 -7.17 19.56 -6.02
CA VAL A 195 -7.40 20.20 -4.71
C VAL A 195 -8.89 20.24 -4.40
N ALA A 196 -9.72 20.65 -5.37
CA ALA A 196 -11.18 20.66 -5.20
C ALA A 196 -11.74 19.25 -4.94
N GLN A 197 -11.22 18.22 -5.61
CA GLN A 197 -11.60 16.83 -5.37
C GLN A 197 -11.25 16.39 -3.94
N VAL A 198 -10.04 16.67 -3.46
CA VAL A 198 -9.61 16.30 -2.10
C VAL A 198 -10.44 17.04 -1.05
N GLN A 199 -10.73 18.33 -1.25
CA GLN A 199 -11.60 19.11 -0.37
C GLN A 199 -13.02 18.54 -0.29
N ALA A 200 -13.54 18.03 -1.40
CA ALA A 200 -14.84 17.35 -1.45
C ALA A 200 -14.81 15.93 -0.86
N GLY A 201 -13.67 15.46 -0.34
CA GLY A 201 -13.49 14.12 0.19
C GLY A 201 -13.44 13.02 -0.88
N ALA A 202 -13.27 13.36 -2.16
CA ALA A 202 -13.19 12.40 -3.24
C ALA A 202 -11.78 11.80 -3.37
N GLN A 203 -11.71 10.51 -3.75
CA GLN A 203 -10.44 9.86 -4.07
C GLN A 203 -9.91 10.32 -5.43
N VAL A 204 -8.68 10.81 -5.43
CA VAL A 204 -7.93 11.15 -6.63
C VAL A 204 -7.58 9.86 -7.39
N ASP A 205 -7.65 9.92 -8.72
CA ASP A 205 -7.27 8.82 -9.60
C ASP A 205 -5.86 9.07 -10.14
N TYR A 206 -4.95 8.13 -9.91
CA TYR A 206 -3.54 8.28 -10.26
C TYR A 206 -3.28 8.46 -11.77
N ARG A 207 -4.27 8.14 -12.63
CA ARG A 207 -4.17 8.32 -14.09
C ARG A 207 -4.20 9.80 -14.51
N HIS A 208 -4.66 10.68 -13.64
CA HIS A 208 -4.78 12.12 -13.91
C HIS A 208 -3.61 12.94 -13.37
N LEU A 209 -2.62 12.29 -12.75
CA LEU A 209 -1.48 13.00 -12.15
C LEU A 209 -0.51 13.48 -13.23
N VAL A 210 -0.09 14.73 -13.12
CA VAL A 210 0.93 15.36 -13.97
C VAL A 210 2.15 15.75 -13.15
N TRP A 211 1.93 16.30 -11.96
CA TRP A 211 2.95 16.88 -11.09
C TRP A 211 3.25 16.01 -9.88
N VAL A 212 4.47 16.11 -9.33
CA VAL A 212 4.81 15.46 -8.04
C VAL A 212 3.87 15.93 -6.92
N ASN A 213 3.44 17.19 -6.92
CA ASN A 213 2.45 17.68 -5.96
C ASN A 213 1.06 17.04 -6.14
N ASP A 214 0.71 16.56 -7.34
CA ASP A 214 -0.52 15.78 -7.54
C ASP A 214 -0.44 14.45 -6.81
N PHE A 215 0.76 13.84 -6.72
CA PHE A 215 0.95 12.63 -5.93
C PHE A 215 0.74 12.91 -4.43
N LYS A 216 1.22 14.05 -3.94
CA LYS A 216 0.94 14.48 -2.55
C LYS A 216 -0.57 14.64 -2.33
N LEU A 217 -1.30 15.23 -3.29
CA LEU A 217 -2.76 15.34 -3.24
C LEU A 217 -3.46 13.98 -3.32
N LEU A 218 -2.91 13.01 -4.07
CA LEU A 218 -3.40 11.63 -4.08
C LEU A 218 -3.28 10.98 -2.70
N LEU A 219 -2.13 11.07 -2.04
CA LEU A 219 -1.96 10.61 -0.66
C LEU A 219 -2.91 11.34 0.29
N ALA A 220 -3.03 12.65 0.09
CA ALA A 220 -4.06 13.57 0.57
C ALA A 220 -5.45 12.92 0.66
N SER A 221 -5.91 12.51 -0.52
CA SER A 221 -7.25 11.99 -0.78
C SER A 221 -7.55 10.67 -0.07
N TRP A 222 -6.55 9.96 0.47
CA TRP A 222 -6.77 8.68 1.13
C TRP A 222 -7.21 8.80 2.58
N VAL A 223 -6.92 9.91 3.25
CA VAL A 223 -7.24 10.14 4.67
C VAL A 223 -8.73 9.87 4.98
N PRO A 224 -9.71 10.43 4.26
CA PRO A 224 -11.12 10.15 4.53
C PRO A 224 -11.56 8.72 4.14
N HIS A 225 -10.69 7.96 3.46
CA HIS A 225 -10.96 6.60 2.97
C HIS A 225 -10.13 5.52 3.69
N LEU A 226 -9.49 5.88 4.81
CA LEU A 226 -9.01 4.91 5.77
C LEU A 226 -10.20 4.39 6.56
N VAL A 227 -10.50 3.11 6.38
CA VAL A 227 -11.74 2.48 6.86
C VAL A 227 -11.78 2.42 8.38
N PHE A 228 -10.65 2.09 9.01
CA PHE A 228 -10.61 1.87 10.46
C PHE A 228 -10.08 3.09 11.21
N ALA A 229 -10.72 3.40 12.35
CA ALA A 229 -10.23 4.43 13.27
C ALA A 229 -8.79 4.17 13.73
N ALA A 230 -8.42 2.90 13.91
CA ALA A 230 -7.04 2.50 14.21
C ALA A 230 -6.05 2.94 13.11
N SER A 231 -6.42 2.85 11.83
CA SER A 231 -5.59 3.31 10.72
C SER A 231 -5.40 4.83 10.74
N ARG A 232 -6.49 5.57 10.96
CA ARG A 232 -6.46 7.04 11.05
C ARG A 232 -5.62 7.52 12.24
N HIS A 233 -5.79 6.86 13.39
CA HIS A 233 -5.00 7.13 14.59
C HIS A 233 -3.50 6.90 14.32
N ARG A 234 -3.13 5.77 13.70
CA ARG A 234 -1.72 5.48 13.35
C ARG A 234 -1.13 6.53 12.41
N LEU A 235 -1.86 6.91 11.36
CA LEU A 235 -1.41 7.95 10.44
C LEU A 235 -1.18 9.29 11.18
N ARG A 236 -2.10 9.66 12.07
CA ARG A 236 -1.97 10.88 12.88
C ARG A 236 -0.75 10.83 13.81
N GLU A 237 -0.58 9.76 14.57
CA GLU A 237 0.54 9.64 15.51
C GLU A 237 1.91 9.59 14.83
N SER A 238 1.97 9.12 13.59
CA SER A 238 3.21 9.11 12.82
C SER A 238 3.70 10.52 12.41
N GLY A 239 2.84 11.55 12.50
CA GLY A 239 3.13 12.90 11.99
C GLY A 239 3.26 13.00 10.47
N LEU A 240 3.04 11.90 9.73
CA LEU A 240 3.20 11.86 8.28
C LEU A 240 2.19 12.78 7.57
N LEU A 241 0.95 12.85 8.05
CA LEU A 241 -0.05 13.74 7.46
C LEU A 241 0.38 15.22 7.54
N ASP A 242 0.88 15.64 8.69
CA ASP A 242 1.31 17.03 8.88
C ASP A 242 2.52 17.37 8.02
N ARG A 243 3.48 16.44 7.92
CA ARG A 243 4.64 16.56 7.02
C ARG A 243 4.22 16.63 5.55
N LEU A 244 3.28 15.78 5.13
CA LEU A 244 2.75 15.81 3.76
C LEU A 244 2.12 17.17 3.46
N LEU A 245 1.26 17.67 4.35
CA LEU A 245 0.58 18.95 4.18
C LEU A 245 1.57 20.13 4.18
N ALA A 246 2.59 20.09 5.03
CA ALA A 246 3.65 21.10 5.04
C ALA A 246 4.51 21.09 3.77
N SER A 247 4.58 19.95 3.06
CA SER A 247 5.32 19.81 1.81
C SER A 247 4.56 20.28 0.56
N LEU A 248 3.26 20.59 0.68
CA LEU A 248 2.46 21.14 -0.43
C LEU A 248 2.78 22.63 -0.66
N PRO A 249 2.49 23.17 -1.87
CA PRO A 249 2.67 24.60 -2.16
C PRO A 249 1.97 25.51 -1.14
N ALA A 250 2.65 26.59 -0.74
CA ALA A 250 2.15 27.53 0.27
C ALA A 250 1.17 28.56 -0.34
N ASP A 251 0.13 28.10 -1.03
CA ASP A 251 -0.95 28.93 -1.56
C ASP A 251 -2.27 28.74 -0.75
N PRO A 252 -3.27 29.65 -0.92
CA PRO A 252 -4.52 29.56 -0.17
C PRO A 252 -5.31 28.25 -0.38
N ALA A 253 -5.30 27.69 -1.58
CA ALA A 253 -6.04 26.47 -1.90
C ALA A 253 -5.44 25.28 -1.14
N CYS A 254 -4.11 25.11 -1.18
CA CYS A 254 -3.43 24.05 -0.43
C CYS A 254 -3.55 24.23 1.09
N ARG A 255 -3.45 25.46 1.62
CA ARG A 255 -3.62 25.71 3.07
C ARG A 255 -4.98 25.27 3.61
N SER A 256 -6.04 25.42 2.82
CA SER A 256 -7.39 25.03 3.23
C SER A 256 -7.57 23.50 3.33
N LEU A 257 -6.72 22.70 2.68
CA LEU A 257 -6.75 21.24 2.79
C LEU A 257 -6.41 20.77 4.20
N ALA A 258 -5.45 21.42 4.87
CA ALA A 258 -5.00 21.00 6.19
C ALA A 258 -6.15 21.01 7.21
N ALA A 259 -6.92 22.10 7.23
CA ALA A 259 -8.10 22.22 8.10
C ALA A 259 -9.16 21.14 7.80
N THR A 260 -9.38 20.84 6.53
CA THR A 260 -10.35 19.82 6.09
C THR A 260 -9.91 18.41 6.53
N LEU A 261 -8.64 18.07 6.33
CA LEU A 261 -8.11 16.72 6.55
C LEU A 261 -7.87 16.41 8.04
N HIS A 262 -7.53 17.40 8.85
CA HIS A 262 -7.50 17.25 10.31
C HIS A 262 -8.87 16.92 10.91
N GLY A 263 -9.96 17.39 10.28
CA GLY A 263 -11.33 16.99 10.67
C GLY A 263 -11.61 15.51 10.45
N TYR A 264 -11.02 14.89 9.42
CA TYR A 264 -11.20 13.46 9.15
C TYR A 264 -10.30 12.54 10.00
N SER A 265 -9.16 13.03 10.49
CA SER A 265 -8.24 12.24 11.31
C SER A 265 -8.62 12.19 12.81
N THR A 266 -9.63 12.95 13.22
CA THR A 266 -10.15 13.03 14.60
C THR A 266 -11.42 12.20 14.85
N ILE A 267 -12.02 11.65 13.80
CA ILE A 267 -13.21 10.78 13.80
C ILE A 267 -12.77 9.33 13.60
#